data_AF-A0A838R7D3-F1
#
_entry.id   AF-A0A838R7D3-F1
#
_cell.length_a   1.000
_cell.length_b   1.000
_cell.length_c   1.000
_cell.angle_alpha   90.00
_cell.angle_beta   90.00
_cell.angle_gamma   90.00
#
_symmetry.space_group_name_H-M   'P 1'
#
loop_
_entity.id
_entity.type
_entity.pdbx_description
1 polymer ?
#
loop_
_entity_poly.entity_id
_entity_poly.type
_entity_poly.pdbx_seq_one_letter_code
_entity_poly.pdbx_strand_id
1 'polypeptide(L)'
;DRVRLRVVQQGTIRSRQGINLPDVKLSAPAISIEDHQHALWAAKAKVDYISLSFVRSPDEVRALKDIVRSCGSKAGVIAKIEKREALLRLEDIVAEADAVMVARGDLGVEIDVARVPVEQKRIIRVCQELQRPSIIATQMLDSMHESPRPTRAEATDVANAILDGADACMLSGETAIGKFSREAVEMMNRIALVTEESMAGRPPREMTRPRADNLQEITRAVVRGAGTMAHSLGAKLVVVASHSGRTALALSQQRSFVPTIGVSSSEATLCKMCLYWGVTPLRGAPATNVEHLIRHADAWACEAGLASPGDRLIIVGGSHLAAGSDGGAEMTAGVHDIVIVHEVEKPAA
;
A
#
# COMPACT_ATOMS: atom_id res chain seq x y z
N ASP A 1 7.95 -39.55 -17.17
CA ASP A 1 7.23 -39.68 -15.88
C ASP A 1 8.15 -39.91 -14.67
N ARG A 2 9.46 -40.18 -14.84
CA ARG A 2 10.42 -40.20 -13.73
C ARG A 2 11.62 -39.29 -13.99
N VAL A 3 12.11 -38.62 -12.96
CA VAL A 3 13.34 -37.82 -12.99
C VAL A 3 14.31 -38.39 -11.95
N ARG A 4 15.57 -38.62 -12.32
CA ARG A 4 16.62 -39.05 -11.41
C ARG A 4 17.51 -37.87 -11.09
N LEU A 5 17.60 -37.51 -9.81
CA LEU A 5 18.39 -36.40 -9.32
C LEU A 5 19.57 -36.91 -8.47
N ARG A 6 20.64 -36.12 -8.41
CA ARG A 6 21.76 -36.33 -7.48
C ARG A 6 21.68 -35.26 -6.40
N VAL A 7 21.73 -35.68 -5.14
CA VAL A 7 21.76 -34.75 -4.00
C VAL A 7 23.09 -33.98 -4.03
N VAL A 8 23.02 -32.67 -4.17
CA VAL A 8 24.18 -31.76 -4.12
C VAL A 8 24.34 -31.12 -2.75
N GLN A 9 23.25 -30.94 -2.02
CA GLN A 9 23.21 -30.42 -0.66
C GLN A 9 22.29 -31.29 0.17
N GLN A 10 22.79 -31.80 1.30
CA GLN A 10 22.01 -32.64 2.21
C GLN A 10 21.09 -31.79 3.09
N GLY A 11 19.97 -32.37 3.51
CA GLY A 11 19.01 -31.71 4.40
C GLY A 11 17.79 -32.60 4.67
N THR A 12 16.93 -32.11 5.55
CA THR A 12 15.66 -32.78 5.89
C THR A 12 14.58 -32.38 4.90
N ILE A 13 14.02 -33.35 4.18
CA ILE A 13 12.84 -33.14 3.32
C ILE A 13 11.60 -33.56 4.11
N ARG A 14 10.68 -32.62 4.29
CA ARG A 14 9.37 -32.87 4.93
C ARG A 14 8.30 -33.16 3.87
N SER A 15 7.10 -33.52 4.30
CA SER A 15 5.96 -33.67 3.39
C SER A 15 5.52 -32.33 2.80
N ARG A 16 5.04 -32.35 1.55
CA ARG A 16 4.43 -31.19 0.85
C ARG A 16 5.32 -29.95 0.78
N GLN A 17 6.63 -30.12 0.61
CA GLN A 17 7.55 -29.00 0.41
C GLN A 17 7.44 -28.48 -1.04
N GLY A 18 7.59 -27.17 -1.21
CA GLY A 18 7.66 -26.53 -2.52
C GLY A 18 8.87 -27.02 -3.33
N ILE A 19 8.75 -26.99 -4.65
CA ILE A 19 9.84 -27.29 -5.58
C ILE A 19 10.02 -26.06 -6.47
N ASN A 20 11.21 -25.47 -6.43
CA ASN A 20 11.62 -24.41 -7.34
C ASN A 20 12.54 -25.00 -8.40
N LEU A 21 12.39 -24.54 -9.63
CA LEU A 21 13.20 -24.96 -10.78
C LEU A 21 13.77 -23.70 -11.45
N PRO A 22 14.82 -23.09 -10.87
CA PRO A 22 15.42 -21.88 -11.41
C PRO A 22 15.86 -22.09 -12.86
N ASP A 23 15.72 -21.04 -13.68
CA ASP A 23 16.06 -21.02 -15.11
C ASP A 23 15.28 -22.00 -16.00
N VAL A 24 14.25 -22.68 -15.47
CA VAL A 24 13.35 -23.54 -16.25
C VAL A 24 12.06 -22.81 -16.57
N LYS A 25 11.76 -22.66 -17.86
CA LYS A 25 10.46 -22.17 -18.32
C LYS A 25 9.39 -23.24 -18.09
N LEU A 26 8.62 -23.08 -17.01
CA LEU A 26 7.46 -23.92 -16.74
C LEU A 26 6.27 -23.49 -17.60
N SER A 27 5.63 -24.45 -18.26
CA SER A 27 4.43 -24.23 -19.07
C SER A 27 3.14 -24.12 -18.24
N ALA A 28 3.21 -24.34 -16.93
CA ALA A 28 2.06 -24.21 -16.04
C ALA A 28 1.55 -22.75 -16.06
N PRO A 29 0.23 -22.52 -16.17
CA PRO A 29 -0.34 -21.16 -16.09
C PRO A 29 -0.17 -20.60 -14.66
N ALA A 30 -0.11 -19.27 -14.50
CA ALA A 30 -0.08 -18.67 -13.16
C ALA A 30 -1.41 -18.82 -12.41
N ILE A 31 -2.52 -18.95 -13.13
CA ILE A 31 -3.84 -19.24 -12.55
C ILE A 31 -4.20 -20.67 -12.95
N SER A 32 -4.12 -21.60 -12.00
CA SER A 32 -4.62 -22.95 -12.19
C SER A 32 -6.15 -23.00 -12.17
N ILE A 33 -6.73 -24.16 -12.50
CA ILE A 33 -8.18 -24.38 -12.38
C ILE A 33 -8.66 -24.17 -10.94
N GLU A 34 -7.84 -24.59 -9.96
CA GLU A 34 -8.12 -24.42 -8.54
C GLU A 34 -8.01 -22.94 -8.13
N ASP A 35 -6.98 -22.23 -8.59
CA ASP A 35 -6.82 -20.79 -8.33
C ASP A 35 -7.98 -19.98 -8.90
N HIS A 36 -8.52 -20.37 -10.06
CA HIS A 36 -9.71 -19.74 -10.62
C HIS A 36 -10.91 -19.90 -9.68
N GLN A 37 -11.12 -21.08 -9.09
CA GLN A 37 -12.19 -21.31 -8.10
C GLN A 37 -11.96 -20.49 -6.82
N HIS A 38 -10.72 -20.42 -6.34
CA HIS A 38 -10.36 -19.58 -5.20
C HIS A 38 -10.57 -18.08 -5.47
N ALA A 39 -10.23 -17.61 -6.67
CA ALA A 39 -10.47 -16.22 -7.08
C ALA A 39 -11.97 -15.89 -7.10
N LEU A 40 -12.81 -16.77 -7.64
CA LEU A 40 -14.26 -16.62 -7.62
C LEU A 40 -14.82 -16.59 -6.19
N TRP A 41 -14.30 -17.47 -5.31
CA TRP A 41 -14.70 -17.50 -3.90
C TRP A 41 -14.29 -16.22 -3.18
N ALA A 42 -13.03 -15.81 -3.32
CA ALA A 42 -12.49 -14.61 -2.67
C ALA A 42 -13.23 -13.34 -3.15
N ALA A 43 -13.53 -13.25 -4.44
CA ALA A 43 -14.30 -12.13 -5.00
C ALA A 43 -15.70 -12.02 -4.35
N LYS A 44 -16.35 -13.14 -4.05
CA LYS A 44 -17.65 -13.19 -3.35
C LYS A 44 -17.55 -12.94 -1.85
N ALA A 45 -16.40 -13.23 -1.24
CA ALA A 45 -16.13 -13.01 0.18
C ALA A 45 -15.92 -11.53 0.55
N LYS A 46 -16.04 -10.59 -0.42
CA LYS A 46 -15.89 -9.14 -0.22
C LYS A 46 -14.53 -8.74 0.37
N VAL A 47 -13.47 -9.46 0.02
CA VAL A 47 -12.09 -9.08 0.37
C VAL A 47 -11.70 -7.77 -0.34
N ASP A 48 -10.80 -7.00 0.28
CA ASP A 48 -10.34 -5.73 -0.28
C ASP A 48 -9.26 -5.91 -1.36
N TYR A 49 -8.44 -6.95 -1.21
CA TYR A 49 -7.38 -7.32 -2.13
C TYR A 49 -7.30 -8.83 -2.34
N ILE A 50 -6.91 -9.26 -3.55
CA ILE A 50 -6.59 -10.63 -3.91
C ILE A 50 -5.17 -10.66 -4.48
N SER A 51 -4.30 -11.48 -3.91
CA SER A 51 -2.92 -11.60 -4.40
C SER A 51 -2.75 -12.73 -5.40
N LEU A 52 -2.03 -12.48 -6.49
CA LEU A 52 -1.65 -13.46 -7.50
C LEU A 52 -0.20 -13.89 -7.30
N SER A 53 0.02 -15.19 -7.08
CA SER A 53 1.36 -15.77 -6.90
C SER A 53 2.03 -16.06 -8.24
N PHE A 54 3.36 -16.09 -8.25
CA PHE A 54 4.19 -16.49 -9.39
C PHE A 54 3.89 -15.76 -10.70
N VAL A 55 3.56 -14.47 -10.61
CA VAL A 55 3.30 -13.62 -11.77
C VAL A 55 4.53 -13.60 -12.67
N ARG A 56 4.32 -13.79 -13.97
CA ARG A 56 5.37 -13.74 -15.02
C ARG A 56 5.04 -12.71 -16.09
N SER A 57 3.78 -12.29 -16.20
CA SER A 57 3.33 -11.36 -17.24
C SER A 57 2.18 -10.45 -16.78
N PRO A 58 2.02 -9.26 -17.39
CA PRO A 58 0.86 -8.39 -17.17
C PRO A 58 -0.47 -9.04 -17.57
N ASP A 59 -0.46 -9.96 -18.54
CA ASP A 59 -1.66 -10.69 -18.98
C ASP A 59 -2.27 -11.52 -17.85
N GLU A 60 -1.45 -12.13 -17.00
CA GLU A 60 -1.91 -12.92 -15.85
C GLU A 60 -2.59 -12.03 -14.79
N VAL A 61 -2.07 -10.81 -14.58
CA VAL A 61 -2.69 -9.81 -13.70
C VAL A 61 -4.04 -9.37 -14.27
N ARG A 62 -4.11 -9.08 -15.57
CA ARG A 62 -5.37 -8.72 -16.26
C ARG A 62 -6.40 -9.84 -16.16
N ALA A 63 -5.99 -11.10 -16.37
CA ALA A 63 -6.86 -12.26 -16.27
C ALA A 63 -7.50 -12.37 -14.87
N LEU A 64 -6.73 -12.18 -13.79
CA LEU A 64 -7.30 -12.17 -12.44
C LEU A 64 -8.27 -11.00 -12.24
N LYS A 65 -7.92 -9.79 -12.71
CA LYS A 65 -8.82 -8.62 -12.64
C LYS A 65 -10.13 -8.88 -13.39
N ASP A 66 -10.10 -9.57 -14.52
CA ASP A 66 -11.30 -9.94 -15.27
C ASP A 66 -12.19 -10.91 -14.48
N ILE A 67 -11.61 -11.92 -13.83
CA ILE A 67 -12.34 -12.84 -12.95
C ILE A 67 -13.01 -12.06 -11.80
N VAL A 68 -12.26 -11.20 -11.12
CA VAL A 68 -12.76 -10.39 -10.00
C VAL A 68 -13.90 -9.47 -10.45
N ARG A 69 -13.73 -8.78 -11.58
CA ARG A 69 -14.75 -7.89 -12.16
C ARG A 69 -16.00 -8.65 -12.61
N SER A 70 -15.85 -9.84 -13.18
CA SER A 70 -16.99 -10.67 -13.61
C SER A 70 -17.91 -11.07 -12.45
N CYS A 71 -17.38 -11.09 -11.22
CA CYS A 71 -18.14 -11.34 -10.00
C CYS A 71 -18.78 -10.07 -9.39
N GLY A 72 -18.63 -8.91 -10.02
CA GLY A 72 -19.05 -7.62 -9.46
C GLY A 72 -18.22 -7.15 -8.26
N SER A 73 -17.07 -7.80 -7.99
CA SER A 73 -16.19 -7.44 -6.89
C SER A 73 -15.30 -6.24 -7.27
N LYS A 74 -15.00 -5.41 -6.26
CA LYS A 74 -14.10 -4.26 -6.38
C LYS A 74 -12.72 -4.52 -5.75
N ALA A 75 -12.40 -5.77 -5.41
CA ALA A 75 -11.12 -6.12 -4.82
C ALA A 75 -9.95 -5.68 -5.73
N GLY A 76 -8.89 -5.13 -5.15
CA GLY A 76 -7.66 -4.84 -5.87
C GLY A 76 -6.84 -6.11 -6.10
N VAL A 77 -6.05 -6.15 -7.17
CA VAL A 77 -5.12 -7.25 -7.42
C VAL A 77 -3.71 -6.90 -6.98
N ILE A 78 -3.13 -7.74 -6.11
CA ILE A 78 -1.72 -7.64 -5.69
C ILE A 78 -0.88 -8.61 -6.53
N ALA A 79 0.06 -8.10 -7.32
CA ALA A 79 1.02 -8.94 -8.04
C ALA A 79 2.20 -9.32 -7.13
N LYS A 80 2.43 -10.62 -6.91
CA LYS A 80 3.61 -11.10 -6.16
C LYS A 80 4.78 -11.28 -7.11
N ILE A 81 5.84 -10.50 -6.91
CA ILE A 81 7.07 -10.57 -7.70
C ILE A 81 7.98 -11.63 -7.08
N GLU A 82 7.89 -12.83 -7.65
CA GLU A 82 8.56 -14.05 -7.16
C GLU A 82 9.41 -14.72 -8.24
N LYS A 83 9.22 -14.34 -9.50
CA LYS A 83 9.84 -14.99 -10.66
C LYS A 83 10.78 -14.05 -11.40
N ARG A 84 11.85 -14.61 -11.97
CA ARG A 84 12.84 -13.85 -12.76
C ARG A 84 12.18 -13.17 -13.96
N GLU A 85 11.22 -13.82 -14.60
CA GLU A 85 10.47 -13.26 -15.74
C GLU A 85 9.66 -12.03 -15.34
N ALA A 86 9.15 -11.98 -14.11
CA ALA A 86 8.46 -10.82 -13.56
C ALA A 86 9.39 -9.60 -13.52
N LEU A 87 10.65 -9.78 -13.11
CA LEU A 87 11.64 -8.71 -13.07
C LEU A 87 11.97 -8.15 -14.46
N LEU A 88 11.90 -8.98 -15.50
CA LEU A 88 12.13 -8.57 -16.90
C LEU A 88 10.97 -7.75 -17.47
N ARG A 89 9.76 -7.91 -16.92
CA ARG A 89 8.52 -7.22 -17.34
C ARG A 89 7.91 -6.40 -16.22
N LEU A 90 8.75 -5.93 -15.31
CA LEU A 90 8.34 -5.38 -14.01
C LEU A 90 7.41 -4.18 -14.18
N GLU A 91 7.80 -3.24 -15.03
CA GLU A 91 7.07 -2.01 -15.29
C GLU A 91 5.66 -2.29 -15.84
N ASP A 92 5.53 -3.24 -16.77
CA ASP A 92 4.23 -3.64 -17.33
C ASP A 92 3.34 -4.33 -16.29
N ILE A 93 3.92 -5.21 -15.46
CA ILE A 93 3.19 -5.90 -14.39
C ILE A 93 2.68 -4.91 -13.35
N VAL A 94 3.54 -3.97 -12.92
CA VAL A 94 3.18 -2.93 -11.95
C VAL A 94 2.12 -1.99 -12.53
N ALA A 95 2.17 -1.68 -13.82
CA ALA A 95 1.15 -0.85 -14.47
C ALA A 95 -0.26 -1.48 -14.37
N GLU A 96 -0.35 -2.81 -14.50
CA GLU A 96 -1.62 -3.55 -14.42
C GLU A 96 -2.11 -3.82 -13.00
N ALA A 97 -1.19 -4.06 -12.05
CA ALA A 97 -1.51 -4.41 -10.67
C ALA A 97 -2.07 -3.22 -9.89
N ASP A 98 -2.91 -3.47 -8.88
CA ASP A 98 -3.39 -2.41 -7.99
C ASP A 98 -2.41 -2.14 -6.85
N ALA A 99 -1.63 -3.16 -6.46
CA ALA A 99 -0.46 -3.07 -5.59
C ALA A 99 0.52 -4.21 -5.91
N VAL A 100 1.72 -4.15 -5.37
CA VAL A 100 2.79 -5.13 -5.66
C VAL A 100 3.38 -5.66 -4.35
N MET A 101 3.67 -6.95 -4.31
CA MET A 101 4.35 -7.58 -3.19
C MET A 101 5.74 -8.07 -3.62
N VAL A 102 6.77 -7.62 -2.94
CA VAL A 102 8.13 -8.17 -3.04
C VAL A 102 8.18 -9.43 -2.17
N ALA A 103 7.95 -10.59 -2.78
CA ALA A 103 7.90 -11.86 -2.08
C ALA A 103 9.27 -12.54 -2.09
N ARG A 104 10.08 -12.18 -1.09
CA ARG A 104 11.53 -12.42 -1.02
C ARG A 104 11.89 -13.90 -0.87
N GLY A 105 11.03 -14.70 -0.22
CA GLY A 105 11.24 -16.13 -0.04
C GLY A 105 11.43 -16.86 -1.37
N ASP A 106 10.41 -16.88 -2.22
CA ASP A 106 10.48 -17.51 -3.55
C ASP A 106 11.46 -16.78 -4.47
N LEU A 107 11.47 -15.44 -4.46
CA LEU A 107 12.37 -14.67 -5.30
C LEU A 107 13.85 -15.00 -5.01
N GLY A 108 14.22 -15.15 -3.73
CA GLY A 108 15.59 -15.50 -3.32
C GLY A 108 16.03 -16.91 -3.66
N VAL A 109 15.11 -17.78 -4.09
CA VAL A 109 15.42 -19.08 -4.70
C VAL A 109 15.57 -18.97 -6.22
N GLU A 110 14.84 -18.06 -6.85
CA GLU A 110 14.81 -17.86 -8.30
C GLU A 110 15.94 -16.97 -8.84
N ILE A 111 16.50 -16.09 -8.00
CA ILE A 111 17.67 -15.27 -8.32
C ILE A 111 18.75 -15.44 -7.25
N ASP A 112 19.97 -14.98 -7.56
CA ASP A 112 21.03 -14.89 -6.55
C ASP A 112 20.52 -14.10 -5.33
N VAL A 113 20.60 -14.70 -4.14
CA VAL A 113 20.14 -14.11 -2.88
C VAL A 113 20.81 -12.75 -2.62
N ALA A 114 22.06 -12.55 -3.07
CA ALA A 114 22.76 -11.27 -2.94
C ALA A 114 22.14 -10.15 -3.80
N ARG A 115 21.37 -10.51 -4.84
CA ARG A 115 20.64 -9.56 -5.67
C ARG A 115 19.26 -9.18 -5.12
N VAL A 116 18.68 -9.97 -4.22
CA VAL A 116 17.34 -9.71 -3.67
C VAL A 116 17.20 -8.29 -3.08
N PRO A 117 18.16 -7.77 -2.27
CA PRO A 117 18.06 -6.40 -1.76
C PRO A 117 18.09 -5.33 -2.87
N VAL A 118 18.82 -5.60 -3.97
CA VAL A 118 18.91 -4.68 -5.12
C VAL A 118 17.59 -4.68 -5.89
N GLU A 119 17.02 -5.86 -6.16
CA GLU A 119 15.74 -5.97 -6.88
C GLU A 119 14.56 -5.45 -6.03
N GLN A 120 14.57 -5.63 -4.70
CA GLN A 120 13.59 -5.00 -3.81
C GLN A 120 13.53 -3.49 -4.02
N LYS A 121 14.69 -2.81 -3.96
CA LYS A 121 14.77 -1.35 -4.16
C LYS A 121 14.29 -0.95 -5.56
N ARG A 122 14.60 -1.76 -6.59
CA ARG A 122 14.11 -1.54 -7.95
C ARG A 122 12.58 -1.67 -8.03
N ILE A 123 12.01 -2.72 -7.44
CA ILE A 123 10.55 -2.94 -7.43
C ILE A 123 9.83 -1.78 -6.73
N ILE A 124 10.29 -1.39 -5.54
CA ILE A 124 9.72 -0.25 -4.80
C ILE A 124 9.77 1.02 -5.63
N ARG A 125 10.90 1.30 -6.29
CA ARG A 125 11.05 2.48 -7.15
C ARG A 125 10.05 2.48 -8.30
N VAL A 126 9.89 1.37 -9.02
CA VAL A 126 8.92 1.24 -10.12
C VAL A 126 7.49 1.40 -9.60
N CYS A 127 7.18 0.87 -8.42
CA CYS A 127 5.87 1.06 -7.76
C CYS A 127 5.59 2.54 -7.49
N GLN A 128 6.56 3.27 -6.93
CA GLN A 128 6.44 4.71 -6.69
C GLN A 128 6.29 5.52 -7.98
N GLU A 129 7.07 5.19 -9.01
CA GLU A 129 7.00 5.81 -10.35
C GLU A 129 5.64 5.57 -11.03
N LEU A 130 4.96 4.47 -10.72
CA LEU A 130 3.65 4.12 -11.28
C LEU A 130 2.49 4.34 -10.30
N GLN A 131 2.76 4.93 -9.14
CA GLN A 131 1.78 5.21 -8.08
C GLN A 131 1.02 3.95 -7.63
N ARG A 132 1.77 2.88 -7.37
CA ARG A 132 1.27 1.62 -6.83
C ARG A 132 1.83 1.39 -5.42
N PRO A 133 1.00 0.96 -4.45
CA PRO A 133 1.50 0.53 -3.16
C PRO A 133 2.42 -0.69 -3.30
N SER A 134 3.45 -0.74 -2.47
CA SER A 134 4.41 -1.84 -2.40
C SER A 134 4.45 -2.47 -1.00
N ILE A 135 4.43 -3.80 -0.96
CA ILE A 135 4.47 -4.61 0.26
C ILE A 135 5.77 -5.40 0.28
N ILE A 136 6.56 -5.29 1.35
CA ILE A 136 7.72 -6.17 1.55
C ILE A 136 7.30 -7.36 2.39
N ALA A 137 7.50 -8.54 1.84
CA ALA A 137 6.96 -9.78 2.38
C ALA A 137 8.04 -10.81 2.67
N THR A 138 7.65 -11.75 3.54
CA THR A 138 8.39 -12.93 4.01
C THR A 138 9.61 -12.62 4.88
N GLN A 139 9.75 -13.36 5.98
CA GLN A 139 10.93 -13.37 6.85
C GLN A 139 11.36 -11.98 7.36
N MET A 140 10.40 -11.09 7.63
CA MET A 140 10.72 -9.76 8.16
C MET A 140 11.17 -9.85 9.62
N LEU A 141 10.51 -10.69 10.42
CA LEU A 141 10.83 -10.95 11.84
C LEU A 141 10.84 -12.46 12.12
N ASP A 142 11.44 -13.25 11.22
CA ASP A 142 11.31 -14.72 11.17
C ASP A 142 11.61 -15.41 12.51
N SER A 143 12.65 -14.97 13.23
CA SER A 143 13.01 -15.53 14.54
C SER A 143 11.91 -15.41 15.59
N MET A 144 10.95 -14.49 15.40
CA MET A 144 9.84 -14.27 16.32
C MET A 144 8.75 -15.35 16.27
N HIS A 145 8.89 -16.37 15.42
CA HIS A 145 8.13 -17.62 15.58
C HIS A 145 8.37 -18.25 16.96
N GLU A 146 9.64 -18.25 17.40
CA GLU A 146 10.13 -19.00 18.55
C GLU A 146 10.76 -18.10 19.62
N SER A 147 10.89 -16.80 19.36
CA SER A 147 11.49 -15.80 20.24
C SER A 147 10.56 -14.59 20.45
N PRO A 148 10.47 -14.03 21.67
CA PRO A 148 9.71 -12.79 21.91
C PRO A 148 10.45 -11.53 21.38
N ARG A 149 11.65 -11.67 20.83
CA ARG A 149 12.45 -10.56 20.29
C ARG A 149 13.08 -10.95 18.96
N PRO A 150 13.18 -10.01 18.00
CA PRO A 150 13.84 -10.27 16.73
C PRO A 150 15.36 -10.22 16.88
N THR A 151 16.05 -10.66 15.84
CA THR A 151 17.47 -10.40 15.68
C THR A 151 17.73 -8.94 15.31
N ARG A 152 18.98 -8.48 15.46
CA ARG A 152 19.36 -7.13 14.99
C ARG A 152 19.28 -7.01 13.46
N ALA A 153 19.53 -8.11 12.75
CA ALA A 153 19.44 -8.17 11.29
C ALA A 153 17.99 -7.98 10.84
N GLU A 154 17.03 -8.68 11.46
CA GLU A 154 15.59 -8.54 11.20
C GLU A 154 15.08 -7.12 11.49
N ALA A 155 15.46 -6.54 12.63
CA ALA A 155 15.10 -5.15 12.93
C ALA A 155 15.66 -4.16 11.90
N THR A 156 16.89 -4.40 11.43
CA THR A 156 17.54 -3.60 10.39
C THR A 156 16.86 -3.79 9.03
N ASP A 157 16.41 -5.00 8.73
CA ASP A 157 15.72 -5.34 7.48
C ASP A 157 14.37 -4.62 7.38
N VAL A 158 13.54 -4.68 8.44
CA VAL A 158 12.29 -3.91 8.54
C VAL A 158 12.55 -2.42 8.38
N ALA A 159 13.51 -1.87 9.12
CA ALA A 159 13.85 -0.44 9.03
C ALA A 159 14.27 -0.05 7.61
N ASN A 160 15.09 -0.86 6.93
CA ASN A 160 15.51 -0.56 5.56
C ASN A 160 14.37 -0.68 4.54
N ALA A 161 13.44 -1.62 4.71
CA ALA A 161 12.24 -1.69 3.86
C ALA A 161 11.42 -0.39 3.93
N ILE A 162 11.27 0.19 5.12
CA ILE A 162 10.60 1.48 5.34
C ILE A 162 11.41 2.63 4.72
N LEU A 163 12.73 2.68 4.94
CA LEU A 163 13.62 3.71 4.38
C LEU A 163 13.64 3.68 2.84
N ASP A 164 13.50 2.50 2.24
CA ASP A 164 13.37 2.33 0.79
C ASP A 164 12.03 2.88 0.26
N GLY A 165 11.07 3.07 1.16
CA GLY A 165 9.75 3.63 0.88
C GLY A 165 8.72 2.58 0.54
N ALA A 166 8.80 1.37 1.13
CA ALA A 166 7.69 0.42 1.13
C ALA A 166 6.43 1.04 1.76
N ASP A 167 5.25 0.64 1.29
CA ASP A 167 3.98 1.10 1.88
C ASP A 167 3.53 0.21 3.04
N ALA A 168 3.91 -1.07 3.02
CA ALA A 168 3.67 -1.98 4.13
C ALA A 168 4.77 -3.05 4.25
N CYS A 169 4.93 -3.57 5.47
CA CYS A 169 5.71 -4.77 5.76
C CYS A 169 4.77 -5.89 6.21
N MET A 170 5.02 -7.12 5.77
CA MET A 170 4.14 -8.26 6.01
C MET A 170 4.77 -9.29 6.94
N LEU A 171 4.01 -9.69 7.97
CA LEU A 171 4.28 -10.88 8.77
C LEU A 171 3.55 -12.08 8.16
N SER A 172 4.23 -13.23 8.11
CA SER A 172 3.71 -14.46 7.51
C SER A 172 3.51 -15.53 8.59
N GLY A 173 4.47 -16.44 8.77
CA GLY A 173 4.36 -17.48 9.77
C GLY A 173 4.44 -16.93 11.21
N GLU A 174 5.09 -15.77 11.39
CA GLU A 174 5.26 -15.11 12.69
C GLU A 174 3.92 -14.91 13.41
N THR A 175 2.86 -14.58 12.64
CA THR A 175 1.51 -14.36 13.16
C THR A 175 0.56 -15.53 12.89
N ALA A 176 0.76 -16.27 11.79
CA ALA A 176 -0.13 -17.37 11.42
C ALA A 176 0.05 -18.63 12.29
N ILE A 177 1.29 -18.94 12.67
CA ILE A 177 1.64 -20.17 13.41
C ILE A 177 2.67 -19.94 14.53
N GLY A 178 3.21 -18.73 14.66
CA GLY A 178 4.23 -18.38 15.66
C GLY A 178 3.69 -18.29 17.09
N LYS A 179 4.59 -18.44 18.07
CA LYS A 179 4.27 -18.39 19.51
C LYS A 179 4.11 -16.97 20.06
N PHE A 180 4.63 -15.97 19.36
CA PHE A 180 4.70 -14.57 19.80
C PHE A 180 4.06 -13.63 18.78
N SER A 181 2.86 -13.99 18.30
CA SER A 181 2.17 -13.32 17.20
C SER A 181 1.86 -11.85 17.49
N ARG A 182 1.39 -11.55 18.72
CA ARG A 182 1.10 -10.18 19.16
C ARG A 182 2.40 -9.36 19.26
N GLU A 183 3.44 -9.93 19.86
CA GLU A 183 4.72 -9.27 20.05
C GLU A 183 5.41 -9.00 18.70
N ALA A 184 5.24 -9.87 17.70
CA ALA A 184 5.73 -9.64 16.35
C ALA A 184 5.08 -8.40 15.71
N VAL A 185 3.75 -8.24 15.88
CA VAL A 185 3.03 -7.04 15.40
C VAL A 185 3.47 -5.78 16.15
N GLU A 186 3.55 -5.84 17.49
CA GLU A 186 4.00 -4.72 18.31
C GLU A 186 5.45 -4.31 17.99
N MET A 187 6.32 -5.28 17.71
CA MET A 187 7.71 -5.05 17.31
C MET A 187 7.80 -4.40 15.93
N MET A 188 7.06 -4.92 14.93
CA MET A 188 6.97 -4.33 13.59
C MET A 188 6.54 -2.86 13.68
N ASN A 189 5.48 -2.58 14.44
CA ASN A 189 4.98 -1.23 14.68
C ASN A 189 6.04 -0.33 15.35
N ARG A 190 6.73 -0.84 16.38
CA ARG A 190 7.77 -0.08 17.07
C ARG A 190 8.94 0.28 16.14
N ILE A 191 9.39 -0.66 15.31
CA ILE A 191 10.46 -0.38 14.33
C ILE A 191 9.99 0.67 13.32
N ALA A 192 8.74 0.57 12.85
CA ALA A 192 8.14 1.54 11.94
C ALA A 192 8.16 2.96 12.51
N LEU A 193 7.59 3.15 13.70
CA LEU A 193 7.52 4.47 14.35
C LEU A 193 8.91 5.09 14.56
N VAL A 194 9.87 4.33 15.09
CA VAL A 194 11.25 4.83 15.31
C VAL A 194 11.94 5.17 13.99
N THR A 195 11.72 4.37 12.94
CA THR A 195 12.34 4.61 11.62
C THR A 195 11.74 5.86 10.97
N GLU A 196 10.42 6.02 11.01
CA GLU A 196 9.72 7.16 10.42
C GLU A 196 10.00 8.47 11.17
N GLU A 197 10.16 8.43 12.50
CA GLU A 197 10.61 9.57 13.30
C GLU A 197 11.97 10.11 12.82
N SER A 198 12.89 9.22 12.43
CA SER A 198 14.20 9.63 11.85
C SER A 198 14.10 10.36 10.51
N MET A 199 12.92 10.32 9.88
CA MET A 199 12.60 10.99 8.62
C MET A 199 11.70 12.21 8.80
N ALA A 200 11.27 12.52 10.04
CA ALA A 200 10.42 13.65 10.34
C ALA A 200 11.04 14.98 9.85
N GLY A 201 10.19 15.85 9.30
CA GLY A 201 10.62 17.15 8.78
C GLY A 201 11.36 17.11 7.44
N ARG A 202 11.52 15.93 6.82
CA ARG A 202 11.98 15.89 5.42
C ARG A 202 10.93 16.52 4.51
N PRO A 203 11.35 17.26 3.46
CA PRO A 203 10.41 17.77 2.49
C PRO A 203 9.72 16.61 1.77
N PRO A 204 8.49 16.81 1.27
CA PRO A 204 7.81 15.83 0.44
C PRO A 204 8.71 15.44 -0.74
N ARG A 205 8.76 14.15 -1.03
CA ARG A 205 9.47 13.62 -2.20
C ARG A 205 8.90 14.26 -3.45
N GLU A 206 9.78 14.73 -4.32
CA GLU A 206 9.36 15.12 -5.66
C GLU A 206 8.80 13.90 -6.38
N MET A 207 7.52 13.97 -6.73
CA MET A 207 6.94 13.03 -7.67
C MET A 207 7.64 13.24 -9.01
N THR A 208 8.61 12.37 -9.32
CA THR A 208 9.11 12.21 -10.69
C THR A 208 7.89 12.05 -11.60
N ARG A 209 7.86 12.77 -12.74
CA ARG A 209 6.76 12.64 -13.72
C ARG A 209 6.53 11.14 -13.97
N PRO A 210 5.38 10.58 -13.56
CA PRO A 210 5.17 9.16 -13.78
C PRO A 210 5.07 8.91 -15.27
N ARG A 211 5.62 7.78 -15.69
CA ARG A 211 5.55 7.32 -17.08
C ARG A 211 4.14 6.90 -17.50
N ALA A 212 3.21 6.73 -16.55
CA ALA A 212 1.87 6.25 -16.80
C ALA A 212 0.78 7.23 -16.33
N ASP A 213 -0.24 7.34 -17.18
CA ASP A 213 -1.28 8.37 -17.21
C ASP A 213 -2.49 8.05 -16.31
N ASN A 214 -2.22 7.49 -15.12
CA ASN A 214 -3.31 6.98 -14.29
C ASN A 214 -4.01 8.12 -13.51
N LEU A 215 -3.29 9.15 -13.07
CA LEU A 215 -3.86 10.24 -12.27
C LEU A 215 -4.04 11.48 -13.14
N GLN A 216 -5.22 12.09 -13.09
CA GLN A 216 -5.50 13.33 -13.79
C GLN A 216 -4.49 14.42 -13.41
N GLU A 217 -4.09 15.22 -14.39
CA GLU A 217 -3.07 16.26 -14.21
C GLU A 217 -3.46 17.28 -13.12
N ILE A 218 -4.75 17.63 -13.03
CA ILE A 218 -5.29 18.53 -12.01
C ILE A 218 -5.06 17.94 -10.62
N THR A 219 -5.51 16.71 -10.37
CA THR A 219 -5.34 16.02 -9.08
C THR A 219 -3.87 15.92 -8.70
N ARG A 220 -3.00 15.62 -9.67
CA ARG A 220 -1.56 15.56 -9.44
C ARG A 220 -0.98 16.90 -8.99
N ALA A 221 -1.34 17.99 -9.67
CA ALA A 221 -0.86 19.33 -9.34
C ALA A 221 -1.36 19.77 -7.95
N VAL A 222 -2.64 19.53 -7.66
CA VAL A 222 -3.25 19.85 -6.36
C VAL A 222 -2.59 19.05 -5.24
N VAL A 223 -2.43 17.74 -5.39
CA VAL A 223 -1.77 16.89 -4.38
C VAL A 223 -0.32 17.32 -4.15
N ARG A 224 0.43 17.69 -5.21
CA ARG A 224 1.78 18.28 -5.09
C ARG A 224 1.78 19.61 -4.33
N GLY A 225 0.86 20.50 -4.66
CA GLY A 225 0.68 21.76 -3.93
C GLY A 225 0.36 21.52 -2.46
N ALA A 226 -0.58 20.61 -2.17
CA ALA A 226 -1.01 20.28 -0.82
C ALA A 226 0.12 19.76 0.06
N GLY A 227 0.91 18.79 -0.42
CA GLY A 227 2.07 18.29 0.34
C GLY A 227 3.13 19.38 0.59
N THR A 228 3.38 20.22 -0.43
CA THR A 228 4.32 21.34 -0.29
C THR A 228 3.83 22.39 0.71
N MET A 229 2.54 22.72 0.68
CA MET A 229 1.91 23.63 1.64
C MET A 229 1.91 23.06 3.05
N ALA A 230 1.55 21.77 3.22
CA ALA A 230 1.58 21.10 4.51
C ALA A 230 2.96 21.19 5.17
N HIS A 231 4.01 20.90 4.40
CA HIS A 231 5.39 21.02 4.86
C HIS A 231 5.77 22.47 5.17
N SER A 232 5.55 23.40 4.24
CA SER A 232 6.00 24.79 4.36
C SER A 232 5.29 25.56 5.47
N LEU A 233 4.02 25.23 5.73
CA LEU A 233 3.21 25.87 6.77
C LEU A 233 3.35 25.19 8.14
N GLY A 234 4.08 24.08 8.22
CA GLY A 234 4.19 23.28 9.45
C GLY A 234 2.84 22.71 9.89
N ALA A 235 2.02 22.27 8.93
CA ALA A 235 0.70 21.71 9.22
C ALA A 235 0.80 20.48 10.12
N LYS A 236 -0.13 20.34 11.06
CA LYS A 236 -0.18 19.22 12.01
C LYS A 236 -0.89 18.00 11.44
N LEU A 237 -1.79 18.22 10.49
CA LEU A 237 -2.62 17.17 9.90
C LEU A 237 -2.93 17.50 8.44
N VAL A 238 -2.93 16.47 7.61
CA VAL A 238 -3.57 16.51 6.29
C VAL A 238 -4.83 15.66 6.30
N VAL A 239 -5.93 16.21 5.81
CA VAL A 239 -7.20 15.52 5.64
C VAL A 239 -7.45 15.34 4.16
N VAL A 240 -7.60 14.10 3.69
CA VAL A 240 -7.86 13.82 2.28
C VAL A 240 -9.22 13.14 2.10
N ALA A 241 -10.18 13.89 1.56
CA ALA A 241 -11.47 13.38 1.13
C ALA A 241 -11.35 12.74 -0.25
N SER A 242 -11.49 11.42 -0.32
CA SER A 242 -11.32 10.69 -1.58
C SER A 242 -12.34 9.57 -1.74
N HIS A 243 -13.25 9.73 -2.70
CA HIS A 243 -14.28 8.73 -2.99
C HIS A 243 -13.70 7.40 -3.49
N SER A 244 -12.67 7.44 -4.33
CA SER A 244 -12.00 6.26 -4.89
C SER A 244 -10.68 5.91 -4.20
N GLY A 245 -10.19 6.76 -3.29
CA GLY A 245 -8.91 6.62 -2.61
C GLY A 245 -7.69 7.06 -3.44
N ARG A 246 -7.86 7.41 -4.72
CA ARG A 246 -6.75 7.77 -5.61
C ARG A 246 -6.01 9.03 -5.17
N THR A 247 -6.73 10.03 -4.65
CA THR A 247 -6.13 11.27 -4.11
C THR A 247 -5.30 10.99 -2.87
N ALA A 248 -5.81 10.13 -1.97
CA ALA A 248 -5.11 9.72 -0.76
C ALA A 248 -3.84 8.92 -1.09
N LEU A 249 -3.93 8.01 -2.07
CA LEU A 249 -2.77 7.27 -2.57
C LEU A 249 -1.73 8.23 -3.19
N ALA A 250 -2.14 9.16 -4.04
CA ALA A 250 -1.22 10.11 -4.65
C ALA A 250 -0.49 10.96 -3.60
N LEU A 251 -1.19 11.38 -2.55
CA LEU A 251 -0.63 12.13 -1.44
C LEU A 251 0.36 11.27 -0.63
N SER A 252 0.00 10.01 -0.34
CA SER A 252 0.87 9.10 0.43
C SER A 252 2.21 8.85 -0.25
N GLN A 253 2.25 8.83 -1.59
CA GLN A 253 3.47 8.63 -2.37
C GLN A 253 4.45 9.83 -2.27
N GLN A 254 4.00 10.99 -1.79
CA GLN A 254 4.89 12.13 -1.54
C GLN A 254 5.69 11.97 -0.26
N ARG A 255 5.31 11.04 0.63
CA ARG A 255 6.01 10.81 1.90
C ARG A 255 6.22 12.12 2.67
N SER A 256 5.16 12.92 2.86
CA SER A 256 5.25 14.25 3.48
C SER A 256 5.51 14.22 4.99
N PHE A 257 5.51 13.04 5.63
CA PHE A 257 5.70 12.81 7.07
C PHE A 257 4.79 13.65 8.00
N VAL A 258 3.77 14.31 7.42
CA VAL A 258 2.68 14.94 8.16
C VAL A 258 1.60 13.88 8.36
N PRO A 259 1.10 13.68 9.59
CA PRO A 259 -0.04 12.79 9.83
C PRO A 259 -1.14 13.04 8.82
N THR A 260 -1.66 11.98 8.19
CA THR A 260 -2.69 12.08 7.16
C THR A 260 -3.88 11.22 7.51
N ILE A 261 -5.08 11.81 7.53
CA ILE A 261 -6.34 11.05 7.62
C ILE A 261 -7.04 10.99 6.26
N GLY A 262 -7.48 9.79 5.89
CA GLY A 262 -8.27 9.54 4.69
C GLY A 262 -9.75 9.44 5.03
N VAL A 263 -10.60 10.23 4.37
CA VAL A 263 -12.06 10.18 4.57
C VAL A 263 -12.76 9.78 3.28
N SER A 264 -13.78 8.95 3.40
CA SER A 264 -14.58 8.48 2.27
C SER A 264 -15.97 8.04 2.74
N SER A 265 -16.98 8.22 1.87
CA SER A 265 -18.31 7.64 2.06
C SER A 265 -18.36 6.14 1.71
N SER A 266 -17.28 5.59 1.13
CA SER A 266 -17.19 4.20 0.74
C SER A 266 -16.33 3.41 1.72
N GLU A 267 -16.94 2.46 2.43
CA GLU A 267 -16.21 1.57 3.34
C GLU A 267 -15.10 0.79 2.65
N ALA A 268 -15.38 0.23 1.47
CA ALA A 268 -14.38 -0.49 0.68
C ALA A 268 -13.19 0.40 0.28
N THR A 269 -13.40 1.71 0.15
CA THR A 269 -12.32 2.66 -0.12
C THR A 269 -11.49 2.93 1.13
N LEU A 270 -12.12 3.06 2.30
CA LEU A 270 -11.42 3.19 3.59
C LEU A 270 -10.56 1.95 3.87
N CYS A 271 -11.10 0.74 3.69
CA CYS A 271 -10.33 -0.50 3.85
C CYS A 271 -9.13 -0.55 2.91
N LYS A 272 -9.27 -0.10 1.65
CA LYS A 272 -8.13 -0.02 0.72
C LYS A 272 -7.07 0.97 1.16
N MET A 273 -7.46 2.10 1.74
CA MET A 273 -6.54 3.12 2.26
C MET A 273 -5.67 2.60 3.40
N CYS A 274 -6.06 1.53 4.11
CA CYS A 274 -5.20 0.90 5.12
C CYS A 274 -3.85 0.42 4.56
N LEU A 275 -3.74 0.22 3.24
CA LEU A 275 -2.48 -0.15 2.58
C LEU A 275 -1.63 1.08 2.19
N TYR A 276 -2.19 2.29 2.23
CA TYR A 276 -1.48 3.49 1.79
C TYR A 276 -0.64 4.02 2.95
N TRP A 277 0.67 4.09 2.75
CA TRP A 277 1.60 4.55 3.77
C TRP A 277 1.18 5.90 4.39
N GLY A 278 1.24 6.00 5.72
CA GLY A 278 0.96 7.24 6.44
C GLY A 278 -0.49 7.73 6.38
N VAL A 279 -1.41 6.98 5.74
CA VAL A 279 -2.84 7.32 5.69
C VAL A 279 -3.59 6.51 6.73
N THR A 280 -4.23 7.20 7.66
CA THR A 280 -5.17 6.61 8.62
C THR A 280 -6.60 6.82 8.12
N PRO A 281 -7.32 5.78 7.65
CA PRO A 281 -8.70 5.93 7.23
C PRO A 281 -9.62 6.20 8.42
N LEU A 282 -10.43 7.26 8.32
CA LEU A 282 -11.38 7.66 9.37
C LEU A 282 -12.82 7.38 8.92
N ARG A 283 -13.38 6.29 9.46
CA ARG A 283 -14.76 5.88 9.21
C ARG A 283 -15.76 6.85 9.87
N GLY A 284 -16.82 7.19 9.16
CA GLY A 284 -17.91 8.02 9.68
C GLY A 284 -17.68 9.54 9.57
N ALA A 285 -16.50 9.97 9.12
CA ALA A 285 -16.24 11.38 8.84
C ALA A 285 -17.11 11.89 7.68
N PRO A 286 -17.61 13.14 7.75
CA PRO A 286 -18.47 13.73 6.72
C PRO A 286 -17.69 14.06 5.43
N ALA A 287 -17.55 13.07 4.55
CA ALA A 287 -16.71 13.14 3.35
C ALA A 287 -17.33 13.92 2.16
N THR A 288 -18.54 14.49 2.33
CA THR A 288 -19.29 15.17 1.25
C THR A 288 -19.67 16.61 1.57
N ASN A 289 -19.32 17.11 2.76
CA ASN A 289 -19.59 18.48 3.17
C ASN A 289 -18.33 19.04 3.82
N VAL A 290 -17.73 20.04 3.18
CA VAL A 290 -16.47 20.65 3.60
C VAL A 290 -16.53 21.29 4.98
N GLU A 291 -17.61 22.02 5.30
CA GLU A 291 -17.77 22.70 6.58
C GLU A 291 -17.86 21.68 7.73
N HIS A 292 -18.63 20.62 7.51
CA HIS A 292 -18.76 19.53 8.46
C HIS A 292 -17.44 18.76 8.61
N LEU A 293 -16.70 18.59 7.51
CA LEU A 293 -15.40 17.94 7.53
C LEU A 293 -14.36 18.73 8.31
N ILE A 294 -14.32 20.06 8.12
CA ILE A 294 -13.45 20.96 8.89
C ILE A 294 -13.72 20.81 10.38
N ARG A 295 -14.98 20.98 10.81
CA ARG A 295 -15.37 20.85 12.23
C ARG A 295 -15.03 19.48 12.80
N HIS A 296 -15.27 18.41 12.03
CA HIS A 296 -14.96 17.05 12.45
C HIS A 296 -13.45 16.82 12.57
N ALA A 297 -12.66 17.34 11.63
CA ALA A 297 -11.20 17.25 11.64
C ALA A 297 -10.60 18.00 12.84
N ASP A 298 -11.11 19.19 13.16
CA ASP A 298 -10.68 19.97 14.33
C ASP A 298 -10.91 19.21 15.63
N ALA A 299 -12.14 18.72 15.84
CA ALA A 299 -12.50 17.95 17.03
C ALA A 299 -11.65 16.68 17.15
N TRP A 300 -11.55 15.90 16.07
CA TRP A 300 -10.78 14.66 16.04
C TRP A 300 -9.29 14.90 16.29
N ALA A 301 -8.69 15.92 15.67
CA ALA A 301 -7.27 16.24 15.82
C ALA A 301 -6.94 16.70 17.25
N CYS A 302 -7.84 17.46 17.89
CA CYS A 302 -7.69 17.88 19.28
C CYS A 302 -7.86 16.68 20.24
N GLU A 303 -8.88 15.84 20.05
CA GLU A 303 -9.12 14.65 20.88
C GLU A 303 -7.98 13.63 20.78
N ALA A 304 -7.41 13.46 19.59
CA ALA A 304 -6.25 12.60 19.35
C ALA A 304 -4.92 13.19 19.86
N GLY A 305 -4.91 14.44 20.33
CA GLY A 305 -3.69 15.15 20.77
C GLY A 305 -2.72 15.47 19.63
N LEU A 306 -3.20 15.50 18.38
CA LEU A 306 -2.38 15.76 17.19
C LEU A 306 -2.28 17.25 16.84
N ALA A 307 -3.29 18.04 17.22
CA ALA A 307 -3.32 19.49 16.98
C ALA A 307 -3.95 20.24 18.17
N SER A 308 -3.65 21.53 18.27
CA SER A 308 -4.23 22.49 19.21
C SER A 308 -4.82 23.69 18.46
N PRO A 309 -5.73 24.47 19.08
CA PRO A 309 -6.23 25.70 18.47
C PRO A 309 -5.09 26.63 18.02
N GLY A 310 -5.16 27.13 16.79
CA GLY A 310 -4.09 27.90 16.14
C GLY A 310 -3.09 27.07 15.32
N ASP A 311 -3.11 25.73 15.42
CA ASP A 311 -2.37 24.87 14.50
C ASP A 311 -3.00 24.85 13.12
N ARG A 312 -2.23 24.47 12.10
CA ARG A 312 -2.68 24.48 10.71
C ARG A 312 -3.01 23.07 10.22
N LEU A 313 -4.14 22.93 9.53
CA LEU A 313 -4.53 21.74 8.81
C LEU A 313 -4.58 22.01 7.31
N ILE A 314 -4.28 20.98 6.52
CA ILE A 314 -4.48 20.99 5.07
C ILE A 314 -5.59 20.03 4.73
N ILE A 315 -6.59 20.48 3.97
CA ILE A 315 -7.70 19.64 3.53
C ILE A 315 -7.68 19.57 2.02
N VAL A 316 -7.70 18.35 1.48
CA VAL A 316 -7.69 18.06 0.04
C VAL A 316 -8.95 17.28 -0.31
N GLY A 317 -9.65 17.67 -1.36
CA GLY A 317 -10.83 16.95 -1.85
C GLY A 317 -11.27 17.41 -3.24
N GLY A 318 -12.31 16.77 -3.79
CA GLY A 318 -12.93 17.20 -5.05
C GLY A 318 -13.97 18.30 -4.84
N SER A 319 -14.42 18.99 -5.90
CA SER A 319 -15.48 20.02 -5.84
C SER A 319 -16.79 19.53 -5.22
N HIS A 320 -17.12 18.24 -5.34
CA HIS A 320 -18.30 17.67 -4.68
C HIS A 320 -18.25 17.79 -3.15
N LEU A 321 -17.06 17.98 -2.55
CA LEU A 321 -16.89 18.29 -1.14
C LEU A 321 -17.37 19.71 -0.81
N ALA A 322 -17.23 20.66 -1.75
CA ALA A 322 -17.62 22.06 -1.58
C ALA A 322 -19.09 22.35 -1.91
N ALA A 323 -19.76 21.47 -2.66
CA ALA A 323 -21.11 21.74 -3.17
C ALA A 323 -22.25 21.55 -2.15
N GLY A 324 -22.03 20.87 -1.03
CA GLY A 324 -23.08 20.58 -0.04
C GLY A 324 -24.18 19.64 -0.58
N SER A 325 -25.01 19.10 0.31
CA SER A 325 -26.05 18.12 -0.04
C SER A 325 -27.25 18.68 -0.82
N ASP A 326 -27.33 20.00 -1.03
CA ASP A 326 -28.49 20.67 -1.63
C ASP A 326 -28.33 21.01 -3.12
N GLY A 327 -27.25 20.56 -3.75
CA GLY A 327 -27.03 20.69 -5.20
C GLY A 327 -27.70 19.58 -6.00
N GLY A 328 -29.04 19.61 -6.09
CA GLY A 328 -29.82 18.83 -7.06
C GLY A 328 -29.59 19.32 -8.49
N ALA A 329 -28.40 19.09 -9.03
CA ALA A 329 -28.10 19.17 -10.46
C ALA A 329 -26.84 18.35 -10.71
N GLU A 330 -26.89 17.44 -11.68
CA GLU A 330 -25.69 16.92 -12.31
C GLU A 330 -24.84 18.12 -12.79
N MET A 331 -23.85 18.50 -12.00
CA MET A 331 -22.73 19.30 -12.48
C MET A 331 -22.06 18.46 -13.56
N THR A 332 -22.42 18.74 -14.79
CA THR A 332 -21.82 18.14 -15.97
C THR A 332 -20.34 18.55 -16.04
N ALA A 333 -19.48 17.54 -15.97
CA ALA A 333 -18.19 17.43 -16.66
C ALA A 333 -17.05 18.43 -16.33
N GLY A 334 -16.82 18.75 -15.06
CA GLY A 334 -15.55 19.34 -14.61
C GLY A 334 -14.94 18.55 -13.45
N VAL A 335 -13.70 18.05 -13.58
CA VAL A 335 -12.95 17.57 -12.41
C VAL A 335 -12.27 18.77 -11.77
N HIS A 336 -12.71 19.10 -10.57
CA HIS A 336 -12.10 20.15 -9.77
C HIS A 336 -11.60 19.50 -8.48
N ASP A 337 -10.36 19.78 -8.13
CA ASP A 337 -9.82 19.46 -6.82
C ASP A 337 -9.52 20.77 -6.08
N ILE A 338 -9.79 20.78 -4.77
CA ILE A 338 -9.62 21.91 -3.89
C ILE A 338 -8.56 21.59 -2.84
N VAL A 339 -7.80 22.62 -2.45
CA VAL A 339 -6.99 22.58 -1.22
C VAL A 339 -7.43 23.72 -0.34
N ILE A 340 -7.67 23.41 0.94
CA ILE A 340 -8.01 24.39 1.97
C ILE A 340 -6.90 24.37 3.00
N VAL A 341 -6.42 25.56 3.34
CA VAL A 341 -5.57 25.77 4.51
C VAL A 341 -6.48 26.29 5.61
N HIS A 342 -6.56 25.54 6.71
CA HIS A 342 -7.42 25.83 7.84
C HIS A 342 -6.59 26.04 9.10
N GLU A 343 -7.00 26.98 9.95
CA GLU A 343 -6.42 27.16 11.28
C GLU A 343 -7.41 26.59 12.30
N VAL A 344 -6.95 25.62 13.11
CA VAL A 344 -7.80 24.88 14.05
C VAL A 344 -8.50 25.86 14.99
N GLU A 345 -9.83 25.81 14.99
CA GLU A 345 -10.64 26.64 15.88
C GLU A 345 -10.81 25.95 17.24
N LYS A 346 -11.10 26.73 18.28
CA LYS A 346 -11.49 26.14 19.56
C LYS A 346 -12.83 25.40 19.37
N PRO A 347 -12.96 24.14 19.82
CA PRO A 347 -14.24 23.45 19.81
C PRO A 347 -15.28 24.34 20.52
N ALA A 348 -16.44 24.56 19.89
CA ALA A 348 -17.54 25.24 20.54
C ALA A 348 -17.92 24.44 21.79
N ALA A 349 -17.89 25.11 22.95
CA ALA A 349 -18.15 24.52 24.26
C ALA A 349 -19.58 23.98 24.41
#